data_AF-A0A371EMF6-F1
#
_entry.id   AF-A0A371EMF6-F1
#
_cell.length_a   1.000
_cell.length_b   1.000
_cell.length_c   1.000
_cell.angle_alpha   90.00
_cell.angle_beta   90.00
_cell.angle_gamma   90.00
#
_symmetry.space_group_name_H-M   'P 1'
#
loop_
_entity.id
_entity.type
_entity.pdbx_description
1 polymer ?
#
loop_
_entity_poly.entity_id
_entity_poly.type
_entity_poly.pdbx_seq_one_letter_code
_entity_poly.pdbx_strand_id
1 'polypeptide(L)'
;MAIIADCQQQSNQIVFSVFYDVDPSHVRYQHGVYENAFVLQRQNFKKDTDKVHRWERAMTGLASSVGWHVRNKPEFEQIENIVEARTDYVKRILDCCGLYPHIGIPGIIEKSLITIRDQEIHMHEMLQELGKKIVRNQSPEEPGSWSRIWLSDNFFRILTTKTGTDNVKALVLDKKEDISKCSVDRL
;
A
#
# COMPACT_ATOMS: atom_id res chain seq x y z
N MET A 1 -11.30 8.31 3.27
CA MET A 1 -11.95 8.50 1.95
C MET A 1 -11.41 9.70 1.20
N ALA A 2 -11.48 10.93 1.72
CA ALA A 2 -10.98 12.12 0.99
C ALA A 2 -9.53 11.97 0.49
N ILE A 3 -8.59 11.55 1.36
CA ILE A 3 -7.19 11.33 0.98
C ILE A 3 -7.05 10.29 -0.14
N ILE A 4 -7.82 9.19 -0.09
CA ILE A 4 -7.77 8.13 -1.11
C ILE A 4 -8.29 8.65 -2.45
N ALA A 5 -9.41 9.39 -2.44
CA ALA A 5 -9.96 10.00 -3.66
C ALA A 5 -9.01 11.05 -4.25
N ASP A 6 -8.35 11.83 -3.41
CA ASP A 6 -7.35 12.81 -3.85
C ASP A 6 -6.15 12.11 -4.50
N CYS A 7 -5.63 11.02 -3.90
CA CYS A 7 -4.57 10.21 -4.49
C CYS A 7 -4.97 9.57 -5.82
N GLN A 8 -6.22 9.09 -5.94
CA GLN A 8 -6.76 8.57 -7.19
C GLN A 8 -6.74 9.63 -8.30
N GLN A 9 -7.14 10.86 -7.98
CA GLN A 9 -7.20 11.97 -8.94
C GLN A 9 -5.83 12.55 -9.30
N GLN A 10 -4.89 12.60 -8.34
CA GLN A 10 -3.60 13.30 -8.52
C GLN A 10 -2.47 12.38 -8.99
N SER A 11 -2.51 11.09 -8.62
CA SER A 11 -1.36 10.19 -8.79
C SER A 11 -1.63 9.03 -9.74
N ASN A 12 -2.72 9.08 -10.51
CA ASN A 12 -3.20 7.97 -11.37
C ASN A 12 -3.25 6.62 -10.63
N GLN A 13 -3.43 6.63 -9.31
CA GLN A 13 -3.57 5.41 -8.54
C GLN A 13 -4.92 4.78 -8.86
N ILE A 14 -4.90 3.50 -9.25
CA ILE A 14 -6.14 2.75 -9.43
C ILE A 14 -6.69 2.39 -8.05
N VAL A 15 -7.93 2.77 -7.80
CA VAL A 15 -8.68 2.42 -6.59
C VAL A 15 -9.82 1.49 -6.97
N PHE A 16 -9.89 0.37 -6.28
CA PHE A 16 -10.86 -0.69 -6.46
C PHE A 16 -11.94 -0.58 -5.36
N SER A 17 -13.12 -0.07 -5.71
CA SER A 17 -14.21 0.12 -4.74
C SER A 17 -14.95 -1.20 -4.50
N VAL A 18 -15.17 -1.59 -3.24
CA VAL A 18 -15.97 -2.78 -2.88
C VAL A 18 -17.22 -2.32 -2.14
N PHE A 19 -18.39 -2.62 -2.69
CA PHE A 19 -19.71 -2.30 -2.15
C PHE A 19 -20.30 -3.57 -1.52
N TYR A 20 -20.04 -3.71 -0.23
CA TYR A 20 -20.52 -4.84 0.58
C TYR A 20 -21.89 -4.53 1.17
N ASP A 21 -22.89 -5.34 0.81
CA ASP A 21 -24.29 -5.20 1.21
C ASP A 21 -24.88 -3.78 1.05
N VAL A 22 -24.35 -3.02 0.10
CA VAL A 22 -24.77 -1.65 -0.17
C VAL A 22 -24.87 -1.43 -1.68
N ASP A 23 -25.94 -0.76 -2.09
CA ASP A 23 -26.09 -0.35 -3.47
C ASP A 23 -25.08 0.78 -3.79
N PRO A 24 -24.22 0.63 -4.81
CA PRO A 24 -23.25 1.67 -5.18
C PRO A 24 -23.90 3.04 -5.45
N SER A 25 -25.16 3.09 -5.89
CA SER A 25 -25.91 4.34 -6.09
C SER A 25 -26.20 5.07 -4.78
N HIS A 26 -26.45 4.35 -3.68
CA HIS A 26 -26.61 4.96 -2.36
C HIS A 26 -25.32 5.62 -1.89
N VAL A 27 -24.16 5.03 -2.19
CA VAL A 27 -22.86 5.63 -1.89
C VAL A 27 -22.57 6.81 -2.81
N ARG A 28 -22.86 6.68 -4.11
CA ARG A 28 -22.59 7.70 -5.14
C ARG A 28 -23.37 8.98 -4.93
N TYR A 29 -24.65 8.86 -4.58
CA TYR A 29 -25.55 10.00 -4.43
C TYR A 29 -25.91 10.30 -2.97
N GLN A 30 -25.30 9.58 -2.03
CA GLN A 30 -25.52 9.75 -0.59
C GLN A 30 -26.99 9.60 -0.16
N HIS A 31 -27.71 8.67 -0.80
CA HIS A 31 -29.11 8.34 -0.51
C HIS A 31 -29.24 7.18 0.50
N GLY A 32 -30.47 6.91 0.93
CA GLY A 32 -30.79 5.79 1.81
C GLY A 32 -30.15 5.96 3.18
N VAL A 33 -29.40 4.96 3.64
CA VAL A 33 -28.73 4.99 4.96
C VAL A 33 -27.72 6.14 5.11
N TYR A 34 -27.19 6.66 3.99
CA TYR A 34 -26.24 7.77 4.01
C TYR A 34 -26.92 9.13 4.15
N GLU A 35 -28.20 9.26 3.79
CA GLU A 35 -28.90 10.55 3.77
C GLU A 35 -28.98 11.16 5.18
N ASN A 36 -29.50 10.39 6.14
CA ASN A 36 -29.58 10.80 7.54
C ASN A 36 -28.19 11.04 8.15
N ALA A 37 -27.20 10.23 7.76
CA ALA A 37 -25.83 10.40 8.23
C ALA A 37 -25.25 11.75 7.76
N PHE A 38 -25.44 12.12 6.49
CA PHE A 38 -24.94 13.39 5.95
C PHE A 38 -25.69 14.60 6.51
N VAL A 39 -27.00 14.49 6.77
CA VAL A 39 -27.76 15.54 7.48
C VAL A 39 -27.14 15.82 8.84
N LEU A 40 -26.86 14.78 9.63
CA LEU A 40 -26.23 14.93 10.95
C LEU A 40 -24.81 15.51 10.84
N GLN A 41 -24.01 15.04 9.89
CA GLN A 41 -22.65 15.56 9.70
C GLN A 41 -22.64 17.04 9.30
N ARG A 42 -23.55 17.47 8.41
CA ARG A 42 -23.71 18.90 8.07
C ARG A 42 -24.09 19.74 9.29
N GLN A 43 -24.89 19.21 10.21
CA GLN A 43 -25.22 19.89 11.46
C GLN A 43 -24.04 19.99 12.42
N ASN A 44 -23.25 18.92 12.55
CA ASN A 44 -22.08 18.90 13.42
C ASN A 44 -20.93 19.77 12.89
N PHE A 45 -20.80 19.87 11.57
CA PHE A 45 -19.74 20.63 10.89
C PHE A 45 -20.27 21.91 10.23
N LYS A 46 -21.29 22.57 10.80
CA LYS A 46 -21.86 23.83 10.25
C LYS A 46 -20.82 24.93 10.01
N LYS A 47 -19.73 24.96 10.79
CA LYS A 47 -18.63 25.94 10.65
C LYS A 47 -17.56 25.50 9.66
N ASP A 48 -17.56 24.24 9.24
CA ASP A 48 -16.59 23.61 8.35
C ASP A 48 -17.34 22.81 7.27
N THR A 49 -18.12 23.54 6.48
CA THR A 49 -18.94 22.97 5.39
C THR A 49 -18.08 22.32 4.31
N ASP A 50 -16.87 22.85 4.10
CA ASP A 50 -15.92 22.35 3.10
C ASP A 50 -15.50 20.91 3.37
N LYS A 51 -15.39 20.53 4.64
CA LYS A 51 -15.08 19.15 5.04
C LYS A 51 -16.15 18.16 4.60
N VAL A 52 -17.43 18.50 4.80
CA VAL A 52 -18.54 17.63 4.40
C VAL A 52 -18.63 17.54 2.88
N HIS A 53 -18.50 18.67 2.17
CA HIS A 53 -18.47 18.68 0.71
C HIS A 53 -17.28 17.91 0.13
N ARG A 54 -16.13 17.91 0.80
CA ARG A 54 -14.97 17.09 0.40
C ARG A 54 -15.28 15.60 0.55
N TRP A 55 -16.00 15.19 1.58
CA TRP A 55 -16.43 13.79 1.74
C TRP A 55 -17.46 13.38 0.69
N GLU A 56 -18.46 14.23 0.40
CA GLU A 56 -19.45 13.99 -0.66
C GLU A 56 -18.77 13.77 -2.01
N ARG A 57 -17.85 14.68 -2.40
CA ARG A 57 -17.07 14.54 -3.63
C ARG A 57 -16.23 13.27 -3.65
N ALA A 58 -15.55 12.95 -2.54
CA ALA A 58 -14.72 11.76 -2.45
C ALA A 58 -15.53 10.47 -2.64
N MET A 59 -16.68 10.36 -1.96
CA MET A 59 -17.54 9.17 -2.09
C MET A 59 -18.17 9.09 -3.49
N THR A 60 -18.60 10.21 -4.05
CA THR A 60 -19.12 10.26 -5.43
C THR A 60 -18.08 9.78 -6.43
N GLY A 61 -16.83 10.26 -6.33
CA GLY A 61 -15.73 9.86 -7.19
C GLY A 61 -15.39 8.37 -7.07
N LEU A 62 -15.21 7.88 -5.84
CA LEU A 62 -14.93 6.47 -5.57
C LEU A 62 -16.07 5.54 -6.02
N ALA A 63 -17.33 5.97 -5.85
CA ALA A 63 -18.49 5.21 -6.27
C ALA A 63 -18.78 5.26 -7.78
N SER A 64 -18.14 6.19 -8.49
CA SER A 64 -18.19 6.27 -9.96
C SER A 64 -17.04 5.50 -10.62
N SER A 65 -16.12 4.96 -9.83
CA SER A 65 -14.96 4.19 -10.30
C SER A 65 -15.29 2.71 -10.49
N VAL A 66 -14.37 1.96 -11.11
CA VAL A 66 -14.47 0.50 -11.23
C VAL A 66 -14.53 -0.13 -9.84
N GLY A 67 -15.48 -1.04 -9.62
CA GLY A 67 -15.69 -1.67 -8.33
C GLY A 67 -16.62 -2.88 -8.37
N TRP A 68 -16.74 -3.56 -7.23
CA TRP A 68 -17.51 -4.78 -7.06
C TRP A 68 -18.72 -4.55 -6.19
N HIS A 69 -19.90 -4.90 -6.69
CA HIS A 69 -21.13 -4.97 -5.90
C HIS A 69 -21.35 -6.41 -5.46
N VAL A 70 -21.22 -6.66 -4.14
CA VAL A 70 -21.22 -7.99 -3.52
C VAL A 70 -22.62 -8.44 -3.09
N ARG A 71 -23.56 -7.51 -2.96
CA ARG A 71 -24.93 -7.80 -2.50
C ARG A 71 -25.60 -8.87 -3.35
N ASN A 72 -26.23 -9.85 -2.70
CA ASN A 72 -26.93 -10.98 -3.32
C ASN A 72 -26.07 -11.90 -4.20
N LYS A 73 -24.75 -11.93 -3.98
CA LYS A 73 -23.81 -12.82 -4.69
C LYS A 73 -23.06 -13.71 -3.70
N PRO A 74 -22.55 -14.87 -4.13
CA PRO A 74 -21.67 -15.68 -3.30
C PRO A 74 -20.39 -14.91 -2.96
N GLU A 75 -20.13 -14.72 -1.67
CA GLU A 75 -18.98 -13.93 -1.20
C GLU A 75 -17.64 -14.51 -1.67
N PHE A 76 -17.50 -15.84 -1.66
CA PHE A 76 -16.28 -16.52 -2.08
C PHE A 76 -15.91 -16.19 -3.54
N GLU A 77 -16.90 -16.16 -4.43
CA GLU A 77 -16.70 -15.84 -5.84
C GLU A 77 -16.32 -14.36 -6.01
N GLN A 78 -16.89 -13.46 -5.22
CA GLN A 78 -16.50 -12.06 -5.26
C GLN A 78 -15.07 -11.85 -4.74
N ILE A 79 -14.65 -12.60 -3.71
CA ILE A 79 -13.28 -12.58 -3.20
C ILE A 79 -12.30 -13.06 -4.27
N GLU A 80 -12.59 -14.18 -4.94
CA GLU A 80 -11.76 -14.70 -6.04
C GLU A 80 -11.61 -13.67 -7.16
N ASN A 81 -12.71 -13.07 -7.60
CA ASN A 81 -12.69 -12.02 -8.63
C ASN A 81 -11.86 -10.78 -8.22
N ILE A 82 -11.93 -10.37 -6.95
CA ILE A 82 -11.14 -9.23 -6.43
C ILE A 82 -9.64 -9.59 -6.42
N VAL A 83 -9.29 -10.79 -5.97
CA VAL A 83 -7.90 -11.28 -5.94
C VAL A 83 -7.34 -11.40 -7.35
N GLU A 84 -8.12 -11.92 -8.29
CA GLU A 84 -7.74 -12.03 -9.70
C GLU A 84 -7.47 -10.66 -10.33
N ALA A 85 -8.40 -9.70 -10.17
CA ALA A 85 -8.23 -8.36 -10.74
C ALA A 85 -6.99 -7.63 -10.17
N ARG A 86 -6.70 -7.79 -8.87
CA ARG A 86 -5.47 -7.27 -8.26
C ARG A 86 -4.24 -7.92 -8.86
N THR A 87 -4.26 -9.24 -9.02
CA THR A 87 -3.16 -10.01 -9.58
C THR A 87 -2.87 -9.60 -11.02
N ASP A 88 -3.90 -9.46 -11.84
CA ASP A 88 -3.78 -9.07 -13.24
C ASP A 88 -3.31 -7.62 -13.41
N TYR A 89 -3.71 -6.72 -12.51
CA TYR A 89 -3.15 -5.37 -12.48
C TYR A 89 -1.63 -5.38 -12.24
N VAL A 90 -1.17 -6.17 -11.25
CA VAL A 90 0.27 -6.31 -10.97
C VAL A 90 1.01 -6.90 -12.18
N LYS A 91 0.47 -7.94 -12.81
CA LYS A 91 1.04 -8.50 -14.04
C LYS A 91 1.15 -7.42 -15.13
N ARG A 92 0.07 -6.70 -15.43
CA ARG A 92 0.10 -5.65 -16.47
C ARG A 92 1.17 -4.58 -16.22
N ILE A 93 1.40 -4.17 -14.97
CA ILE A 93 2.51 -3.25 -14.62
C ILE A 93 3.85 -3.88 -14.99
N LEU A 94 4.09 -5.13 -14.57
CA LEU A 94 5.34 -5.83 -14.83
C LEU A 94 5.56 -6.06 -16.34
N ASP A 95 4.51 -6.38 -17.10
CA ASP A 95 4.56 -6.48 -18.57
C ASP A 95 4.96 -5.14 -19.21
N CYS A 96 4.34 -4.02 -18.80
CA CYS A 96 4.70 -2.68 -19.26
C CYS A 96 6.17 -2.31 -18.92
N CYS A 97 6.73 -2.88 -17.85
CA CYS A 97 8.13 -2.73 -17.48
C CYS A 97 9.07 -3.69 -18.21
N GLY A 98 8.57 -4.54 -19.11
CA GLY A 98 9.36 -5.54 -19.84
C GLY A 98 9.84 -6.72 -18.96
N LEU A 99 9.15 -6.98 -17.85
CA LEU A 99 9.51 -8.02 -16.89
C LEU A 99 8.81 -9.36 -17.14
N TYR A 100 7.98 -9.43 -18.19
CA TYR A 100 7.29 -10.65 -18.67
C TYR A 100 6.71 -11.51 -17.53
N PRO A 101 5.91 -10.98 -16.60
CA PRO A 101 5.37 -11.67 -15.42
C PRO A 101 4.85 -13.09 -15.66
N HIS A 102 4.19 -13.33 -16.79
CA HIS A 102 3.67 -14.66 -17.14
C HIS A 102 4.76 -15.73 -17.33
N ILE A 103 5.98 -15.33 -17.67
CA ILE A 103 7.15 -16.22 -17.87
C ILE A 103 8.15 -16.02 -16.72
N GLY A 104 8.44 -14.76 -16.39
CA GLY A 104 9.42 -14.35 -15.40
C GLY A 104 9.04 -14.76 -13.98
N ILE A 105 7.78 -14.58 -13.54
CA ILE A 105 7.39 -14.97 -12.18
C ILE A 105 7.50 -16.49 -12.01
N PRO A 106 6.88 -17.33 -12.86
CA PRO A 106 7.06 -18.78 -12.76
C PRO A 106 8.53 -19.18 -12.84
N GLY A 107 9.32 -18.62 -13.77
CA GLY A 107 10.73 -18.97 -13.91
C GLY A 107 11.60 -18.60 -12.70
N ILE A 108 11.27 -17.54 -11.97
CA ILE A 108 11.99 -17.12 -10.75
C ILE A 108 11.51 -17.95 -9.53
N ILE A 109 10.23 -18.39 -9.51
CA ILE A 109 9.69 -19.34 -8.52
C ILE A 109 10.33 -20.73 -8.72
N GLU A 110 10.40 -21.24 -9.95
CA GLU A 110 11.03 -22.53 -10.28
C GLU A 110 12.51 -22.57 -9.88
N LYS A 111 13.18 -21.43 -9.95
CA LYS A 111 14.57 -21.25 -9.49
C LYS A 111 14.69 -21.01 -7.98
N SER A 112 13.58 -21.04 -7.24
CA SER A 112 13.50 -20.76 -5.80
C SER A 112 14.08 -19.39 -5.39
N LEU A 113 14.14 -18.43 -6.32
CA LEU A 113 14.69 -17.09 -6.05
C LEU A 113 13.65 -16.19 -5.36
N ILE A 114 12.37 -16.46 -5.57
CA ILE A 114 11.26 -15.85 -4.83
C ILE A 114 10.27 -16.93 -4.40
N THR A 115 9.48 -16.63 -3.38
CA THR A 115 8.36 -17.44 -2.93
C THR A 115 7.17 -16.53 -2.69
N ILE A 116 5.98 -16.92 -3.14
CA ILE A 116 4.75 -16.18 -2.89
C ILE A 116 4.02 -16.86 -1.73
N ARG A 117 3.81 -16.16 -0.62
CA ARG A 117 3.05 -16.63 0.56
C ARG A 117 2.20 -15.47 1.06
N ASP A 118 1.00 -15.76 1.55
CA ASP A 118 0.09 -14.75 2.12
C ASP A 118 -0.15 -13.53 1.20
N GLN A 119 -0.16 -13.76 -0.12
CA GLN A 119 -0.25 -12.72 -1.17
C GLN A 119 0.92 -11.72 -1.20
N GLU A 120 2.05 -12.06 -0.59
CA GLU A 120 3.31 -11.30 -0.59
C GLU A 120 4.40 -12.04 -1.35
N ILE A 121 5.27 -11.27 -2.03
CA ILE A 121 6.44 -11.80 -2.71
C ILE A 121 7.63 -11.74 -1.75
N HIS A 122 8.11 -12.89 -1.32
CA HIS A 122 9.30 -13.03 -0.51
C HIS A 122 10.50 -13.33 -1.41
N MET A 123 11.55 -12.53 -1.32
CA MET A 123 12.83 -12.84 -1.97
C MET A 123 13.58 -13.90 -1.15
N HIS A 124 14.26 -14.84 -1.79
CA HIS A 124 15.07 -15.83 -1.10
C HIS A 124 16.13 -15.15 -0.21
N GLU A 125 16.35 -15.66 1.00
CA GLU A 125 17.20 -15.03 2.03
C GLU A 125 18.61 -14.69 1.52
N MET A 126 19.28 -15.62 0.83
CA MET A 126 20.58 -15.36 0.21
C MET A 126 20.59 -14.19 -0.78
N LEU A 127 19.53 -14.02 -1.59
CA LEU A 127 19.42 -12.89 -2.50
C LEU A 127 19.19 -11.58 -1.76
N GLN A 128 18.38 -11.62 -0.69
CA GLN A 128 18.21 -10.45 0.18
C GLN A 128 19.56 -10.02 0.77
N GLU A 129 20.33 -10.97 1.32
CA GLU A 129 21.65 -10.69 1.89
C GLU A 129 22.65 -10.19 0.85
N LEU A 130 22.64 -10.76 -0.36
CA LEU A 130 23.46 -10.26 -1.45
C LEU A 130 23.07 -8.82 -1.83
N GLY A 131 21.77 -8.53 -1.97
CA GLY A 131 21.28 -7.19 -2.27
C GLY A 131 21.64 -6.17 -1.18
N LYS A 132 21.48 -6.54 0.09
CA LYS A 132 21.92 -5.72 1.24
C LYS A 132 23.43 -5.46 1.18
N LYS A 133 24.25 -6.48 0.89
CA LYS A 133 25.71 -6.35 0.75
C LYS A 133 26.09 -5.42 -0.39
N ILE A 134 25.45 -5.52 -1.56
CA ILE A 134 25.74 -4.64 -2.70
C ILE A 134 25.54 -3.17 -2.32
N VAL A 135 24.42 -2.84 -1.67
CA VAL A 135 24.15 -1.46 -1.24
C VAL A 135 25.15 -1.01 -0.17
N ARG A 136 25.43 -1.85 0.83
CA ARG A 136 26.41 -1.53 1.89
C ARG A 136 27.82 -1.31 1.32
N ASN A 137 28.22 -2.09 0.32
CA ASN A 137 29.55 -2.00 -0.29
C ASN A 137 29.78 -0.73 -1.09
N GLN A 138 28.74 0.00 -1.47
CA GLN A 138 28.89 1.30 -2.14
C GLN A 138 29.51 2.35 -1.21
N SER A 139 29.21 2.29 0.09
CA SER A 139 29.76 3.20 1.10
C SER A 139 29.79 2.51 2.48
N PRO A 140 30.72 1.57 2.73
CA PRO A 140 30.66 0.66 3.88
C PRO A 140 30.55 1.34 5.24
N GLU A 141 31.17 2.51 5.39
CA GLU A 141 31.27 3.25 6.65
C GLU A 141 30.21 4.35 6.78
N GLU A 142 29.46 4.61 5.70
CA GLU A 142 28.53 5.75 5.60
C GLU A 142 27.11 5.27 5.26
N PRO A 143 26.33 4.83 6.26
CA PRO A 143 24.95 4.42 6.02
C PRO A 143 24.05 5.51 5.45
N GLY A 144 24.37 6.78 5.72
CA GLY A 144 23.64 7.94 5.19
C GLY A 144 23.77 8.10 3.67
N SER A 145 24.73 7.41 3.06
CA SER A 145 24.96 7.37 1.61
C SER A 145 24.27 6.17 0.95
N TRP A 146 23.75 5.20 1.71
CA TRP A 146 23.09 4.01 1.17
C TRP A 146 21.73 4.34 0.56
N SER A 147 21.43 3.72 -0.59
CA SER A 147 20.12 3.88 -1.22
C SER A 147 18.95 3.33 -0.39
N ARG A 148 19.23 2.36 0.49
CA ARG A 148 18.23 1.69 1.34
C ARG A 148 18.80 1.41 2.72
N ILE A 149 17.98 1.59 3.75
CA ILE A 149 18.34 1.32 5.16
C ILE A 149 17.38 0.25 5.71
N TRP A 150 17.93 -0.78 6.35
CA TRP A 150 17.16 -1.93 6.88
C TRP A 150 17.22 -2.07 8.40
N LEU A 151 18.27 -1.58 9.06
CA LEU A 151 18.50 -1.81 10.49
C LEU A 151 18.23 -0.53 11.27
N SER A 152 17.49 -0.67 12.38
CA SER A 152 17.19 0.41 13.31
C SER A 152 18.46 1.11 13.81
N ASP A 153 19.52 0.35 14.15
CA ASP A 153 20.81 0.90 14.58
C ASP A 153 21.43 1.87 13.55
N ASN A 154 21.36 1.51 12.25
CA ASN A 154 21.87 2.38 11.18
C ASN A 154 21.00 3.62 11.01
N PHE A 155 19.68 3.46 11.11
CA PHE A 155 18.74 4.58 11.06
C PHE A 155 18.99 5.58 12.20
N PHE A 156 19.09 5.11 13.45
CA PHE A 156 19.39 5.96 14.61
C PHE A 156 20.75 6.63 14.49
N ARG A 157 21.78 5.91 13.99
CA ARG A 157 23.09 6.50 13.72
C ARG A 157 23.00 7.65 12.71
N ILE A 158 22.28 7.45 11.61
CA ILE A 158 22.10 8.51 10.59
C ILE A 158 21.40 9.73 11.18
N LEU A 159 20.35 9.53 11.99
CA LEU A 159 19.61 10.62 12.62
C LEU A 159 20.44 11.40 13.65
N THR A 160 21.15 10.69 14.53
CA THR A 160 21.95 11.31 15.60
C THR A 160 23.16 12.06 15.04
N THR A 161 23.82 11.50 14.02
CA THR A 161 24.97 12.14 13.36
C THR A 161 24.57 13.14 12.27
N LYS A 162 23.29 13.22 11.90
CA LYS A 162 22.76 14.05 10.80
C LYS A 162 23.49 13.83 9.46
N THR A 163 23.78 12.57 9.16
CA THR A 163 24.57 12.16 7.97
C THR A 163 23.70 11.69 6.80
N GLY A 164 22.37 11.77 6.91
CA GLY A 164 21.47 11.33 5.86
C GLY A 164 21.58 12.20 4.61
N THR A 165 21.64 11.57 3.44
CA THR A 165 21.73 12.25 2.15
C THR A 165 20.52 11.95 1.27
N ASP A 166 20.37 12.71 0.19
CA ASP A 166 19.33 12.47 -0.82
C ASP A 166 19.47 11.12 -1.53
N ASN A 167 20.58 10.40 -1.32
CA ASN A 167 20.75 9.03 -1.82
C ASN A 167 19.80 8.05 -1.14
N VAL A 168 19.40 8.28 0.11
CA VAL A 168 18.47 7.40 0.84
C VAL A 168 17.10 7.45 0.16
N LYS A 169 16.73 6.37 -0.54
CA LYS A 169 15.46 6.27 -1.27
C LYS A 169 14.41 5.45 -0.55
N ALA A 170 14.81 4.55 0.35
CA ALA A 170 13.87 3.74 1.11
C ALA A 170 14.36 3.40 2.52
N LEU A 171 13.42 3.40 3.45
CA LEU A 171 13.59 2.92 4.82
C LEU A 171 12.72 1.69 5.01
N VAL A 172 13.33 0.58 5.41
CA VAL A 172 12.65 -0.68 5.73
C VAL A 172 12.82 -0.93 7.22
N LEU A 173 11.71 -0.87 7.97
CA LEU A 173 11.67 -1.15 9.40
C LEU A 173 10.91 -2.46 9.61
N ASP A 174 11.62 -3.52 10.00
CA ASP A 174 11.00 -4.80 10.30
C ASP A 174 10.62 -4.86 11.79
N LYS A 175 9.30 -4.90 12.06
CA LYS A 175 8.76 -4.98 13.43
C LYS A 175 9.20 -6.22 14.19
N LYS A 176 9.64 -7.30 13.53
CA LYS A 176 10.00 -8.56 14.21
C LYS A 176 11.41 -8.55 14.82
N GLU A 177 12.36 -7.79 14.27
CA GLU A 177 13.72 -7.72 14.81
C GLU A 177 13.85 -6.69 15.96
N ASP A 178 13.03 -5.63 15.95
CA ASP A 178 13.19 -4.47 16.86
C ASP A 178 12.67 -4.71 18.29
N ILE A 179 11.82 -5.71 18.55
CA ILE A 179 11.29 -5.98 19.89
C ILE A 179 12.32 -6.68 20.79
N SER A 180 13.31 -7.40 20.21
CA SER A 180 14.32 -8.13 20.97
C SER A 180 15.47 -7.27 21.50
N LYS A 181 15.68 -6.07 20.92
CA LYS A 181 16.74 -5.13 21.34
C LYS A 181 16.25 -3.97 22.21
N CYS A 182 14.94 -3.72 22.28
CA CYS A 182 14.41 -2.56 23.00
C CYS A 182 14.11 -2.81 24.51
N SER A 183 14.59 -3.93 25.07
CA SER A 183 14.33 -4.32 26.47
C SER A 183 15.55 -4.33 27.40
N VAL A 184 16.72 -3.83 26.99
CA VAL A 184 17.84 -3.63 27.92
C VAL A 184 18.39 -2.23 27.72
N ASP A 185 17.80 -1.30 28.48
CA ASP A 185 18.45 -0.15 29.13
C ASP A 185 17.37 0.82 29.60
N ARG A 186 16.65 0.39 30.64
CA ARG A 186 16.01 1.29 31.62
C ARG A 186 16.21 0.67 32.99
N LEU A 187 17.34 0.99 33.61
CA LEU A 187 17.49 1.57 34.95
C LEU A 187 18.96 1.93 35.17
#